data_AF-A0A5C8BL12-F1
#
_entry.id   AF-A0A5C8BL12-F1
#
_cell.length_a   1.000
_cell.length_b   1.000
_cell.length_c   1.000
_cell.angle_alpha   90.00
_cell.angle_beta   90.00
_cell.angle_gamma   90.00
#
_symmetry.space_group_name_H-M   'P 1'
#
loop_
_entity.id
_entity.type
_entity.pdbx_description
1 polymer ?
#
loop_
_entity_poly.entity_id
_entity_poly.type
_entity_poly.pdbx_seq_one_letter_code
_entity_poly.pdbx_strand_id
1 'polypeptide(L)'
;MRKLLIFLLIMLARFSDAAVVINYGHESLFLGDDNVSCGRYTLVNGSSINDVLNYCTVVQQALNSDGETLLRVKTEEAGIVDCYFLNGKLDQCYIDD
;
A
#
# COMPACT_ATOMS: atom_id res chain seq x y z
N MET A 1 16.70 47.41 14.40
CA MET A 1 16.62 45.93 14.49
C MET A 1 15.24 45.33 14.16
N ARG A 2 14.26 46.10 13.64
CA ARG A 2 12.92 45.58 13.27
C ARG A 2 12.80 45.07 11.82
N LYS A 3 13.70 45.53 10.93
CA LYS A 3 13.72 45.16 9.50
C LYS A 3 14.40 43.81 9.21
N LEU A 4 15.28 43.32 10.11
CA LEU A 4 15.96 42.04 9.95
C LEU A 4 15.03 40.83 10.21
N LEU A 5 14.11 40.98 11.17
CA LEU A 5 13.12 39.95 11.52
C LEU A 5 12.13 39.67 10.39
N ILE A 6 11.79 40.67 9.59
CA ILE A 6 10.84 40.53 8.47
C ILE A 6 11.47 39.72 7.32
N PHE A 7 12.77 39.89 7.07
CA PHE A 7 13.47 39.11 6.06
C PHE A 7 13.60 37.63 6.43
N LEU A 8 13.72 37.31 7.72
CA LEU A 8 13.81 35.91 8.18
C LEU A 8 12.49 35.15 7.99
N LEU A 9 11.35 35.83 8.19
CA LEU A 9 10.01 35.25 8.02
C LEU A 9 9.67 34.93 6.55
N ILE A 10 10.22 35.68 5.59
CA ILE A 10 9.95 35.46 4.16
C ILE A 10 10.72 34.23 3.62
N MET A 11 11.89 33.93 4.18
CA MET A 11 12.68 32.76 3.78
C MET A 11 12.07 31.43 4.25
N LEU A 12 11.37 31.41 5.38
CA LEU A 12 10.74 30.20 5.93
C LEU A 12 9.46 29.78 5.18
N ALA A 13 8.82 30.69 4.45
CA ALA A 13 7.59 30.41 3.71
C ALA A 13 7.80 29.82 2.30
N ARG A 14 9.06 29.57 1.90
CA ARG A 14 9.42 29.11 0.54
C ARG A 14 9.69 27.61 0.45
N PHE A 15 9.65 26.88 1.56
CA PHE A 15 9.62 25.41 1.56
C PHE A 15 8.18 24.94 1.35
N SER A 16 7.63 25.23 0.17
CA SER A 16 6.48 24.47 -0.30
C SER A 16 7.01 23.12 -0.74
N ASP A 17 6.83 22.11 0.08
CA ASP A 17 7.02 20.71 -0.31
C ASP A 17 6.15 20.45 -1.54
N ALA A 18 6.77 20.50 -2.72
CA ALA A 18 6.16 19.99 -3.92
C ALA A 18 6.09 18.47 -3.73
N ALA A 19 4.90 17.98 -3.38
CA ALA A 19 4.61 16.55 -3.39
C ALA A 19 4.79 16.07 -4.85
N VAL A 20 5.94 15.46 -5.12
CA VAL A 20 6.20 14.79 -6.39
C VAL A 20 5.38 13.51 -6.36
N VAL A 21 4.24 13.52 -7.05
CA VAL A 21 3.52 12.29 -7.38
C VAL A 21 4.35 11.60 -8.45
N ILE A 22 5.16 10.62 -8.05
CA ILE A 22 5.89 9.77 -8.98
C ILE A 22 4.85 8.81 -9.57
N ASN A 23 4.40 9.11 -10.79
CA ASN A 23 3.61 8.17 -11.59
C ASN A 23 4.58 7.11 -12.14
N TYR A 24 4.79 6.03 -11.39
CA TYR A 24 5.43 4.83 -11.93
C TYR A 24 4.44 4.18 -12.88
N GLY A 25 4.76 4.22 -14.17
CA GLY A 25 4.00 3.50 -15.19
C GLY A 25 3.91 2.01 -14.85
N HIS A 26 2.74 1.42 -15.10
CA HIS A 26 2.46 0.00 -14.93
C HIS A 26 3.53 -0.86 -15.60
N GLU A 27 4.42 -1.38 -14.76
CA GLU A 27 5.18 -2.59 -15.00
C GLU A 27 4.66 -3.61 -14.00
N SER A 28 4.34 -4.81 -14.47
CA SER A 28 3.84 -5.92 -13.65
C SER A 28 4.79 -6.15 -12.47
N LEU A 29 4.43 -5.58 -11.32
CA LEU A 29 5.31 -5.56 -10.16
C LEU A 29 5.25 -6.95 -9.51
N PHE A 30 6.25 -7.77 -9.82
CA PHE A 30 6.50 -9.00 -9.07
C PHE A 30 7.07 -8.56 -7.72
N LEU A 31 6.22 -8.54 -6.70
CA LEU A 31 6.57 -8.12 -5.33
C LEU A 31 7.52 -9.15 -4.70
N GLY A 32 8.79 -9.08 -5.08
CA GLY A 32 9.85 -9.91 -4.49
C GLY A 32 10.13 -9.56 -3.03
N ASP A 33 9.92 -8.29 -2.63
CA ASP A 33 10.27 -7.75 -1.29
C ASP A 33 9.38 -6.57 -0.82
N ASP A 34 8.32 -6.22 -1.56
CA ASP A 34 7.53 -5.00 -1.30
C ASP A 34 6.31 -5.29 -0.42
N ASN A 35 6.44 -4.89 0.84
CA ASN A 35 5.43 -4.92 1.88
C ASN A 35 4.22 -4.03 1.52
N VAL A 36 3.01 -4.59 1.43
CA VAL A 36 1.80 -3.83 1.07
C VAL A 36 1.05 -3.37 2.34
N SER A 37 0.96 -2.06 2.57
CA SER A 37 0.18 -1.52 3.70
C SER A 37 -1.30 -1.43 3.37
N CYS A 38 -2.15 -2.00 4.24
CA CYS A 38 -3.60 -1.77 4.25
C CYS A 38 -4.03 -0.83 5.39
N GLY A 39 -3.08 -0.06 5.95
CA GLY A 39 -3.27 0.83 7.09
C GLY A 39 -2.52 0.34 8.32
N ARG A 40 -3.26 -0.24 9.28
CA ARG A 40 -2.67 -0.71 10.55
C ARG A 40 -1.93 -2.04 10.42
N TYR A 41 -1.98 -2.66 9.25
CA TYR A 41 -1.36 -3.94 8.98
C TYR A 41 -0.65 -3.90 7.64
N THR A 42 0.53 -4.51 7.63
CA THR A 42 1.38 -4.63 6.45
C THR A 42 1.37 -6.09 6.02
N LEU A 43 0.90 -6.34 4.80
CA LEU A 43 0.91 -7.66 4.19
C LEU A 43 2.36 -7.99 3.79
N VAL A 44 2.86 -9.10 4.32
CA VAL A 44 4.18 -9.65 4.05
C VAL A 44 4.04 -11.13 3.69
N ASN A 45 5.03 -11.71 3.00
CA ASN A 45 4.99 -13.14 2.67
C ASN A 45 4.76 -13.98 3.95
N GLY A 46 3.78 -14.89 3.90
CA GLY A 46 3.36 -15.70 5.05
C GLY A 46 2.42 -15.01 6.05
N SER A 47 1.95 -13.80 5.76
CA SER A 47 0.85 -13.16 6.51
C SER A 47 -0.34 -14.10 6.63
N SER A 48 -0.95 -14.16 7.82
CA SER A 48 -2.13 -14.98 8.05
C SER A 48 -3.34 -14.38 7.35
N ILE A 49 -4.15 -15.21 6.68
CA ILE A 49 -5.42 -14.75 6.11
C ILE A 49 -6.34 -14.14 7.16
N ASN A 50 -6.31 -14.66 8.39
CA ASN A 50 -7.10 -14.12 9.50
C ASN A 50 -6.65 -12.72 9.90
N ASP A 51 -5.35 -12.44 9.86
CA ASP A 51 -4.85 -11.10 10.18
C ASP A 51 -5.34 -10.10 9.13
N VAL A 52 -5.28 -10.48 7.86
CA VAL A 52 -5.76 -9.64 6.75
C VAL A 52 -7.26 -9.39 6.85
N LEU A 53 -8.07 -10.41 7.14
CA LEU A 53 -9.52 -10.25 7.34
C LEU A 53 -9.88 -9.38 8.55
N ASN A 54 -9.04 -9.34 9.58
CA ASN A 54 -9.29 -8.57 10.80
C ASN A 54 -8.78 -7.12 10.73
N TYR A 55 -7.69 -6.88 9.99
CA TYR A 55 -6.97 -5.60 10.04
C TYR A 55 -6.95 -4.84 8.72
N CYS A 56 -7.31 -5.48 7.61
CA CYS A 56 -7.43 -4.83 6.31
C CYS A 56 -8.89 -4.65 5.89
N THR A 57 -9.11 -3.70 4.96
CA THR A 57 -10.39 -3.61 4.27
C THR A 57 -10.39 -4.59 3.10
N VAL A 58 -11.14 -5.68 3.24
CA VAL A 58 -11.36 -6.67 2.17
C VAL A 58 -12.62 -6.29 1.40
N VAL A 59 -12.47 -6.04 0.09
CA VAL A 59 -13.59 -5.66 -0.79
C VAL A 59 -14.25 -6.88 -1.43
N GLN A 60 -13.49 -7.97 -1.60
CA GLN A 60 -13.99 -9.22 -2.16
C GLN A 60 -13.18 -10.40 -1.65
N GLN A 61 -13.85 -11.56 -1.56
CA GLN A 61 -13.24 -12.85 -1.29
C GLN A 61 -13.75 -13.87 -2.30
N ALA A 62 -12.83 -14.68 -2.85
CA ALA A 62 -13.14 -15.78 -3.75
C ALA A 62 -12.28 -17.00 -3.40
N LEU A 63 -12.73 -18.18 -3.82
CA LEU A 63 -11.97 -19.43 -3.76
C LEU A 63 -11.74 -19.90 -5.20
N ASN A 64 -10.49 -20.19 -5.55
CA ASN A 64 -10.18 -20.74 -6.86
C ASN A 64 -10.34 -22.28 -6.88
N SER A 65 -10.23 -22.86 -8.07
CA SER A 65 -10.33 -24.30 -8.28
C SER A 65 -9.27 -25.12 -7.56
N ASP A 66 -8.15 -24.50 -7.22
CA ASP A 66 -6.99 -25.13 -6.57
C ASP A 66 -7.09 -25.07 -5.03
N GLY A 67 -8.17 -24.48 -4.50
CA GLY A 67 -8.43 -24.35 -3.06
C GLY A 67 -7.73 -23.16 -2.41
N GLU A 68 -7.13 -22.28 -3.20
CA GLU A 68 -6.53 -21.04 -2.74
C GLU A 68 -7.62 -19.99 -2.53
N THR A 69 -7.41 -19.16 -1.52
CA THR A 69 -8.33 -18.04 -1.26
C THR A 69 -7.75 -16.77 -1.87
N LEU A 70 -8.53 -16.12 -2.73
CA LEU A 70 -8.22 -14.80 -3.24
C LEU A 70 -8.95 -13.76 -2.39
N LEU A 71 -8.20 -12.81 -1.83
CA LEU A 71 -8.72 -11.62 -1.18
C LEU A 71 -8.37 -10.38 -2.00
N ARG A 72 -9.38 -9.62 -2.37
CA ARG A 72 -9.20 -8.29 -2.94
C ARG A 72 -9.18 -7.29 -1.78
N VAL A 73 -8.03 -6.67 -1.56
CA VAL A 73 -7.71 -5.85 -0.38
C VAL A 73 -7.51 -4.40 -0.82
N LYS A 74 -8.12 -3.45 -0.10
CA LYS A 74 -7.84 -2.03 -0.27
C LYS A 74 -6.59 -1.65 0.53
N THR A 75 -5.63 -1.05 -0.16
CA THR A 75 -4.35 -0.60 0.36
C THR A 75 -4.31 0.93 0.46
N GLU A 76 -3.33 1.46 1.19
CA GLU A 76 -3.17 2.92 1.33
C GLU A 76 -2.59 3.56 0.07
N GLU A 77 -1.62 2.92 -0.57
CA GLU A 77 -0.83 3.51 -1.65
C GLU A 77 -1.11 2.89 -3.02
N ALA A 78 -1.33 1.58 -3.08
CA ALA A 78 -1.47 0.82 -4.33
C ALA A 78 -2.92 0.63 -4.79
N GLY A 79 -3.89 1.29 -4.13
CA GLY A 79 -5.31 1.10 -4.45
C GLY A 79 -5.81 -0.29 -4.05
N ILE A 80 -6.49 -0.98 -4.97
CA ILE A 80 -7.03 -2.33 -4.72
C ILE A 80 -6.04 -3.37 -5.24
N VAL A 81 -5.70 -4.34 -4.40
CA VAL A 81 -4.78 -5.43 -4.75
C VAL A 81 -5.41 -6.79 -4.52
N ASP A 82 -5.09 -7.75 -5.37
CA ASP A 82 -5.54 -9.12 -5.32
C ASP A 82 -4.48 -10.00 -4.68
N CYS A 83 -4.76 -10.55 -3.49
CA CYS A 83 -3.83 -11.34 -2.70
C CYS A 83 -4.31 -12.79 -2.60
N TYR A 84 -3.44 -13.72 -2.99
CA TYR A 84 -3.66 -15.16 -2.97
C TYR A 84 -3.11 -15.78 -1.69
N PHE A 85 -3.93 -16.62 -1.07
CA PHE A 85 -3.61 -17.33 0.16
C PHE A 85 -3.65 -18.82 -0.07
N LEU A 86 -2.51 -19.48 0.11
CA LEU A 86 -2.36 -20.91 0.09
C LEU A 86 -2.26 -21.42 1.53
N ASN A 87 -3.10 -22.40 1.92
CA ASN A 87 -3.14 -22.93 3.29
C ASN A 87 -3.30 -21.84 4.38
N GLY A 88 -4.04 -20.77 4.08
CA GLY A 88 -4.29 -19.65 5.00
C GLY A 88 -3.10 -18.71 5.19
N LYS A 89 -2.09 -18.80 4.34
CA LYS A 89 -0.89 -17.95 4.34
C LYS A 89 -0.76 -17.20 3.04
N LEU A 90 -0.39 -15.93 3.13
CA LEU A 90 -0.15 -15.09 1.96
C LEU A 90 0.99 -15.69 1.15
N ASP A 91 0.70 -16.00 -0.10
CA ASP A 91 1.67 -16.50 -1.07
C ASP A 91 2.14 -15.34 -1.97
N GLN A 92 1.18 -14.63 -2.58
CA GLN A 92 1.46 -13.57 -3.55
C GLN A 92 0.34 -12.53 -3.62
N CYS A 93 0.67 -11.29 -3.97
CA CYS A 93 -0.30 -10.24 -4.29
C CYS A 93 -0.02 -9.65 -5.67
N TYR A 94 -1.07 -9.18 -6.33
CA TYR A 94 -1.04 -8.53 -7.63
C TYR A 94 -1.87 -7.24 -7.59
N ILE A 95 -1.40 -6.18 -8.23
CA ILE A 95 -2.20 -4.98 -8.45
C ILE A 95 -2.97 -5.21 -9.75
N ASP A 96 -4.30 -5.07 -9.71
CA ASP A 96 -5.14 -5.15 -10.91
C ASP A 96 -5.13 -3.76 -11.58
N ASP A 97 -4.70 -3.71 -12.85
CA ASP A 97 -4.50 -2.49 -13.67
C ASP A 97 -5.82 -1.74 -13.98
#